data_AF-A0A967IZM6-F1
#
_entry.id   AF-A0A967IZM6-F1
#
_cell.length_a   1.000
_cell.length_b   1.000
_cell.length_c   1.000
_cell.angle_alpha   90.00
_cell.angle_beta   90.00
_cell.angle_gamma   90.00
#
_symmetry.space_group_name_H-M   'P 1'
#
loop_
_entity.id
_entity.type
_entity.pdbx_description
1 polymer ?
#
loop_
_entity_poly.entity_id
_entity_poly.type
_entity_poly.pdbx_seq_one_letter_code
_entity_poly.pdbx_strand_id
1 'polypeptide(L)' 'LEEICREADVESMRLVSMGGHDAMSVAQVAPAGLFFIPSLRGFSHRPDEDSRREDIKLAGDTLYRWALAELERVL' A
#
# COMPACT_ATOMS: atom_id res chain seq x y z
N LEU A 1 0.06 2.73 -8.92
CA LEU A 1 0.67 2.68 -7.57
C LEU A 1 2.06 3.29 -7.57
N GLU A 2 3.03 2.75 -8.32
CA GLU A 2 4.40 3.31 -8.38
C GLU A 2 4.43 4.77 -8.85
N GLU A 3 3.57 5.15 -9.81
CA GLU A 3 3.43 6.53 -10.28
C GLU A 3 3.02 7.49 -9.16
N ILE A 4 2.01 7.14 -8.35
CA ILE A 4 1.57 8.02 -7.25
C ILE A 4 2.65 8.19 -6.18
N CYS A 5 3.48 7.16 -5.94
CA CYS A 5 4.61 7.26 -5.02
C CYS A 5 5.64 8.23 -5.59
N ARG A 6 5.94 8.16 -6.89
CA ARG A 6 6.86 9.09 -7.56
C ARG A 6 6.37 10.54 -7.51
N GLU A 7 5.09 10.77 -7.80
CA GLU A 7 4.49 12.11 -7.73
C GLU A 7 4.46 12.67 -6.30
N ALA A 8 4.35 11.79 -5.31
CA ALA A 8 4.41 12.14 -3.90
C ALA A 8 5.85 12.30 -3.36
N ASP A 9 6.88 12.13 -4.19
CA ASP A 9 8.30 12.09 -3.80
C ASP A 9 8.58 11.05 -2.70
N VAL A 10 7.95 9.88 -2.83
CA VAL A 10 8.06 8.74 -1.91
C VAL A 10 8.93 7.66 -2.53
N GLU A 11 10.02 7.34 -1.84
CA GLU A 11 10.84 6.18 -2.19
C GLU A 11 10.00 4.91 -2.05
N SER A 12 9.95 4.10 -3.11
CA SER A 12 9.17 2.88 -3.15
C SER A 12 9.86 1.83 -4.02
N MET A 13 9.53 0.58 -3.76
CA MET A 13 10.00 -0.54 -4.57
C MET A 13 8.87 -1.54 -4.80
N ARG A 14 8.97 -2.29 -5.89
CA ARG A 14 8.03 -3.36 -6.18
C ARG A 14 8.37 -4.60 -5.37
N LEU A 15 7.37 -5.17 -4.71
CA LEU A 15 7.50 -6.35 -3.84
C LEU A 15 6.47 -7.42 -4.23
N VAL A 16 6.84 -8.68 -4.03
CA VAL A 16 5.90 -9.81 -4.06
C VAL A 16 5.38 -10.02 -2.64
N SER A 17 4.06 -10.03 -2.45
CA SER A 17 3.51 -10.43 -1.15
C SER A 17 3.58 -11.94 -0.97
N MET A 18 4.15 -12.37 0.15
CA MET A 18 4.14 -13.77 0.56
C MET A 18 2.90 -14.11 1.42
N GLY A 19 2.23 -13.11 1.98
CA GLY A 19 1.02 -13.27 2.77
C GLY A 19 -0.24 -13.31 1.89
N GLY A 20 -1.24 -14.07 2.34
CA GLY A 20 -2.57 -14.04 1.71
C GLY A 20 -3.28 -12.71 1.99
N HIS A 21 -3.89 -12.12 0.96
CA HIS A 21 -4.69 -10.89 1.07
C HIS A 21 -5.98 -11.02 0.27
N ASP A 22 -7.05 -10.36 0.72
CA ASP A 22 -8.33 -10.31 -0.03
C ASP A 22 -8.15 -9.76 -1.44
N ALA A 23 -7.15 -8.88 -1.64
CA ALA A 23 -6.75 -8.36 -2.95
C ALA A 23 -6.46 -9.48 -3.98
N MET A 24 -6.02 -10.67 -3.55
CA MET A 24 -5.81 -11.82 -4.44
C MET A 24 -7.12 -12.34 -5.04
N SER A 25 -8.19 -12.36 -4.25
CA SER A 25 -9.53 -12.74 -4.72
C SER A 25 -10.14 -11.63 -5.56
N VAL A 26 -10.01 -10.38 -5.13
CA VAL A 26 -10.52 -9.20 -5.87
C VAL A 26 -9.86 -9.08 -7.24
N ALA A 27 -8.55 -9.37 -7.35
CA ALA A 27 -7.80 -9.34 -8.60
C ALA A 27 -8.37 -10.25 -9.71
N GLN A 28 -9.22 -11.22 -9.36
CA GLN A 28 -9.85 -12.11 -10.35
C GLN A 28 -11.00 -11.43 -11.10
N VAL A 29 -11.57 -10.34 -10.57
CA VAL A 29 -12.78 -9.70 -11.10
C VAL A 29 -12.62 -8.19 -11.33
N ALA A 30 -11.58 -7.56 -10.77
CA ALA A 30 -11.29 -6.14 -10.95
C ALA A 30 -9.78 -5.86 -10.81
N PRO A 31 -9.27 -4.73 -11.34
CA PRO A 31 -7.92 -4.28 -11.04
C PRO A 31 -7.72 -4.13 -9.52
N ALA A 32 -6.68 -4.77 -8.98
CA ALA A 32 -6.36 -4.73 -7.56
C ALA A 32 -4.84 -4.63 -7.35
N GLY A 33 -4.44 -4.04 -6.23
CA GLY A 33 -3.04 -3.91 -5.83
C GLY A 33 -2.91 -3.61 -4.34
N LEU A 34 -1.68 -3.66 -3.85
CA LEU A 34 -1.35 -3.47 -2.43
C LEU A 34 -0.33 -2.32 -2.29
N PHE A 35 -0.49 -1.52 -1.24
CA PHE A 35 0.59 -0.69 -0.72
C PHE A 35 1.15 -1.37 0.52
N PHE A 36 2.47 -1.49 0.59
CA PHE A 36 3.16 -1.97 1.77
C PHE A 36 3.94 -0.85 2.45
N ILE A 37 4.03 -0.97 3.77
CA ILE A 37 4.94 -0.21 4.62
C ILE A 37 5.83 -1.16 5.41
N PRO A 38 6.99 -0.69 5.91
CA PRO A 38 7.84 -1.50 6.76
C PRO A 38 7.17 -1.81 8.11
N SER A 39 7.07 -3.09 8.45
CA SER A 39 6.88 -3.52 9.83
C SER A 39 8.22 -3.52 10.57
N LEU A 40 8.24 -3.08 11.82
CA LEU A 40 9.44 -3.08 12.65
C LEU A 40 10.01 -4.50 12.75
N ARG A 41 11.27 -4.66 12.32
CA ARG A 41 11.99 -5.96 12.29
C ARG A 41 11.35 -7.01 11.37
N GLY A 42 10.41 -6.61 10.51
CA GLY A 42 9.67 -7.51 9.62
C GLY A 42 8.78 -8.52 10.37
N PHE A 43 8.43 -8.23 11.63
CA PHE A 43 7.56 -9.10 12.41
C PHE A 43 6.11 -9.00 11.94
N SER A 44 5.45 -10.15 11.94
CA SER A 44 4.00 -10.26 11.73
C SER A 44 3.43 -11.42 12.55
N HIS A 45 2.13 -11.39 12.86
CA HIS A 45 1.41 -12.35 13.70
C HIS A 45 2.03 -12.50 15.10
N ARG A 46 2.49 -11.39 15.67
CA ARG A 46 3.08 -11.33 17.01
C ARG A 46 2.48 -10.19 17.83
N PRO A 47 2.38 -10.31 19.17
CA PRO A 47 1.88 -9.23 20.02
C PRO A 47 2.71 -7.95 19.97
N ASP A 48 3.99 -8.03 19.60
CA ASP A 48 4.93 -6.91 19.45
C ASP A 48 5.14 -6.50 17.98
N GLU A 49 4.26 -6.91 17.08
CA GLU A 49 4.17 -6.37 15.73
C GLU A 49 3.78 -4.89 15.78
N ASP A 50 4.57 -4.06 15.12
CA ASP A 50 4.35 -2.62 15.09
C ASP A 50 5.00 -2.00 13.84
N SER A 51 4.59 -0.79 13.48
CA SER A 51 5.12 0.00 12.35
C SER A 51 5.33 1.44 12.80
N ARG A 52 6.25 2.17 12.17
CA ARG A 52 6.48 3.57 12.56
C ARG A 52 5.26 4.41 12.22
N ARG A 53 4.92 5.37 13.10
CA ARG A 53 3.75 6.25 12.88
C ARG A 53 3.90 7.06 11.59
N GLU A 54 5.12 7.43 11.26
CA GLU A 54 5.48 8.17 10.06
C GLU A 54 5.20 7.33 8.80
N ASP A 55 5.53 6.04 8.81
CA ASP A 55 5.26 5.12 7.70
C ASP A 55 3.75 4.90 7.52
N ILE A 56 3.02 4.73 8.63
CA ILE A 56 1.54 4.60 8.62
C ILE A 56 0.90 5.87 8.02
N LYS A 57 1.35 7.06 8.46
CA LYS A 57 0.85 8.33 7.92
C LYS A 57 1.16 8.45 6.43
N LEU A 58 2.38 8.16 6.02
CA LEU A 58 2.81 8.23 4.63
C LEU A 58 1.95 7.34 3.72
N ALA A 59 1.65 6.12 4.16
CA ALA A 59 0.76 5.21 3.44
C ALA A 59 -0.66 5.75 3.33
N GLY A 60 -1.22 6.27 4.43
CA GLY A 60 -2.56 6.85 4.44
C GLY A 60 -2.68 8.03 3.47
N ASP A 61 -1.72 8.95 3.50
CA ASP A 61 -1.67 10.11 2.60
C ASP A 61 -1.52 9.68 1.12
N THR A 62 -0.65 8.71 0.85
CA THR A 62 -0.40 8.21 -0.52
C THR A 62 -1.61 7.47 -1.07
N LEU A 63 -2.26 6.62 -0.25
CA LEU A 63 -3.48 5.90 -0.62
C LEU A 63 -4.62 6.88 -0.90
N TYR A 64 -4.78 7.91 -0.07
CA TYR A 64 -5.80 8.93 -0.27
C TYR A 64 -5.61 9.68 -1.60
N ARG A 65 -4.38 10.13 -1.89
CA ARG A 65 -4.06 10.77 -3.18
C ARG A 65 -4.33 9.86 -4.36
N TRP A 66 -3.93 8.59 -4.27
CA TRP A 66 -4.20 7.61 -5.32
C TRP A 66 -5.70 7.43 -5.56
N ALA A 67 -6.50 7.32 -4.50
CA ALA A 67 -7.94 7.14 -4.61
C ALA A 67 -8.63 8.34 -5.27
N LEU A 68 -8.21 9.58 -4.94
CA LEU A 68 -8.72 10.77 -5.61
C LEU A 68 -8.39 10.78 -7.11
N ALA A 69 -7.12 10.51 -7.46
CA ALA A 69 -6.70 10.47 -8.85
C ALA A 69 -7.43 9.38 -9.65
N GLU A 70 -7.74 8.23 -9.02
CA GLU A 70 -8.50 7.17 -9.66
C GLU A 70 -9.97 7.55 -9.86
N LEU A 71 -10.59 8.24 -8.89
CA LEU A 71 -11.94 8.77 -9.04
C LEU A 71 -12.04 9.76 -10.20
N GLU A 72 -11.06 10.64 -10.36
CA GLU A 72 -10.99 11.60 -11.48
C GLU A 72 -10.81 10.92 -12.84
N ARG A 73 -10.25 9.71 -12.89
CA ARG A 73 -10.10 8.95 -14.15
C ARG A 73 -11.37 8.22 -14.56
N VAL A 74 -12.25 7.93 -13.62
CA VAL A 74 -13.48 7.13 -13.83
C VAL A 74 -14.72 8.03 -14.00
N LEU A 75 -14.67 9.27 -13.52
CA LEU A 75 -15.68 10.31 -13.74
C LEU A 75 -15.42 11.09 -15.02
#